data_AF-J7LCT3-F1
#
_entry.id   AF-J7LCT3-F1
#
_cell.length_a   1.000
_cell.length_b   1.000
_cell.length_c   1.000
_cell.angle_alpha   90.00
_cell.angle_beta   90.00
_cell.angle_gamma   90.00
#
_symmetry.space_group_name_H-M   'P 1'
#
loop_
_entity.id
_entity.type
_entity.pdbx_description
1 polymer ?
#
loop_
_entity_poly.entity_id
_entity_poly.type
_entity_poly.pdbx_seq_one_letter_code
_entity_poly.pdbx_strand_id
1 'polypeptide(L)'
;MTDRDLLHALRSGPTPTGEVYAWLLDAYGEELYRHCLRNLGDRDAAHVVLRDTLIVARAHSVRLVDDGRLGEWLHALAETECERHRDCVWGDRPPEHTVSSRGDDLVRVLVLNGMNGPELDGYRAHVAVRAGRFDDQGFPLGPGPCDVLARTSVSVFVPLVLMLSGALLVLFLTGAD
;
A
#
# COMPACT_ATOMS: atom_id res chain seq x y z
N MET A 1 -15.97 17.06 14.33
CA MET A 1 -14.84 16.49 15.11
C MET A 1 -13.57 16.99 14.48
N THR A 2 -12.57 17.40 15.26
CA THR A 2 -11.33 17.98 14.74
C THR A 2 -10.29 16.90 14.39
N ASP A 3 -9.25 17.27 13.65
CA ASP A 3 -8.12 16.38 13.34
C ASP A 3 -7.42 15.87 14.59
N ARG A 4 -7.28 16.75 15.59
CA ARG A 4 -6.76 16.40 16.89
C ARG A 4 -7.59 15.32 17.57
N ASP A 5 -8.91 15.45 17.54
CA ASP A 5 -9.82 14.46 18.15
C ASP A 5 -9.73 13.10 17.41
N LEU A 6 -9.71 13.12 16.08
CA LEU A 6 -9.56 11.94 15.24
C LEU A 6 -8.23 11.23 15.46
N LEU A 7 -7.12 11.97 15.51
CA LEU A 7 -5.80 11.43 15.76
C LEU A 7 -5.68 10.89 17.18
N HIS A 8 -6.28 11.57 18.16
CA HIS A 8 -6.36 11.03 19.52
C HIS A 8 -7.14 9.72 19.54
N ALA A 9 -8.31 9.64 18.89
CA ALA A 9 -9.11 8.42 18.81
C ALA A 9 -8.32 7.28 18.14
N LEU A 10 -7.57 7.58 17.07
CA LEU A 10 -6.65 6.64 16.42
C LEU A 10 -5.55 6.12 17.34
N ARG A 11 -5.07 6.93 18.28
CA ARG A 11 -4.01 6.55 19.25
C ARG A 11 -4.56 5.78 20.46
N SER A 12 -5.84 5.98 20.78
CA SER A 12 -6.48 5.41 21.96
C SER A 12 -6.72 3.90 21.79
N GLY A 13 -5.92 3.10 22.49
CA GLY A 13 -6.09 1.64 22.64
C GLY A 13 -5.31 0.81 21.61
N PRO A 14 -5.24 -0.52 21.78
CA PRO A 14 -4.56 -1.44 20.85
C PRO A 14 -5.43 -1.83 19.64
N THR A 15 -6.75 -1.84 19.79
CA THR A 15 -7.71 -2.20 18.73
C THR A 15 -8.72 -1.08 18.57
N PRO A 16 -8.69 -0.30 17.48
CA PRO A 16 -9.69 0.73 17.26
C PRO A 16 -11.04 0.07 16.96
N THR A 17 -12.11 0.59 17.57
CA THR A 17 -13.48 0.22 17.23
C THR A 17 -13.78 0.60 15.78
N GLY A 18 -14.66 -0.14 15.11
CA GLY A 18 -15.13 0.24 13.76
C GLY A 18 -15.67 1.68 13.67
N GLU A 19 -16.09 2.26 14.80
CA GLU A 19 -16.51 3.65 14.94
C GLU A 19 -15.40 4.68 14.65
N VAL A 20 -14.14 4.43 15.04
CA VAL A 20 -13.03 5.35 14.75
C VAL A 20 -12.79 5.44 13.24
N TYR A 21 -12.83 4.31 12.55
CA TYR A 21 -12.76 4.28 11.09
C TYR A 21 -13.97 4.90 10.43
N ALA A 22 -15.17 4.72 11.01
CA ALA A 22 -16.38 5.35 10.52
C ALA A 22 -16.22 6.88 10.53
N TRP A 23 -15.71 7.46 11.62
CA TRP A 23 -15.46 8.89 11.70
C TRP A 23 -14.39 9.40 10.74
N LEU A 24 -13.29 8.65 10.57
CA LEU A 24 -12.27 8.99 9.56
C LEU A 24 -12.85 8.98 8.15
N LEU A 25 -13.68 7.99 7.83
CA LEU A 25 -14.35 7.90 6.54
C LEU A 25 -15.37 9.02 6.36
N ASP A 26 -16.05 9.44 7.42
CA ASP A 26 -16.99 10.57 7.36
C ASP A 26 -16.27 11.91 7.12
N ALA A 27 -15.05 12.07 7.66
CA ALA A 27 -14.25 13.29 7.50
C ALA A 27 -13.44 13.32 6.19
N TYR A 28 -12.82 12.20 5.82
CA TYR A 28 -11.79 12.12 4.78
C TYR A 28 -12.06 11.08 3.69
N GLY A 29 -13.03 10.19 3.90
CA GLY A 29 -13.20 8.99 3.08
C GLY A 29 -13.48 9.29 1.61
N GLU A 30 -14.34 10.27 1.32
CA GLU A 30 -14.68 10.64 -0.06
C GLU A 30 -13.49 11.26 -0.81
N GLU A 31 -12.73 12.14 -0.13
CA GLU A 31 -11.57 12.80 -0.75
C GLU A 31 -10.44 11.80 -1.02
N LEU A 32 -10.12 10.96 -0.03
CA LEU A 32 -9.11 9.92 -0.15
C LEU A 32 -9.50 8.88 -1.21
N TYR A 33 -10.75 8.42 -1.22
CA TYR A 33 -11.22 7.47 -2.24
C TYR A 33 -11.07 8.06 -3.65
N ARG A 34 -11.52 9.31 -3.84
CA ARG A 34 -11.38 10.00 -5.13
C ARG A 34 -9.92 10.18 -5.53
N HIS A 35 -9.03 10.45 -4.57
CA HIS A 35 -7.60 10.50 -4.82
C HIS A 35 -7.07 9.14 -5.30
N CYS A 36 -7.37 8.05 -4.60
CA CYS A 36 -6.96 6.70 -5.00
C CYS A 36 -7.52 6.33 -6.39
N LEU A 37 -8.79 6.63 -6.64
CA LEU A 37 -9.44 6.35 -7.92
C LEU A 37 -8.78 7.10 -9.09
N ARG A 38 -8.41 8.38 -8.90
CA ARG A 38 -7.68 9.14 -9.93
C ARG A 38 -6.30 8.56 -10.22
N ASN A 39 -5.61 8.06 -9.21
CA ASN A 39 -4.26 7.50 -9.36
C ASN A 39 -4.26 6.10 -9.99
N LEU A 40 -5.28 5.29 -9.70
CA LEU A 40 -5.31 3.88 -10.08
C LEU A 40 -6.22 3.59 -11.28
N GLY A 41 -7.23 4.43 -11.54
CA GLY A 41 -8.20 4.24 -12.61
C GLY A 41 -9.17 3.06 -12.39
N ASP A 42 -9.05 2.33 -11.28
CA ASP A 42 -9.84 1.15 -10.94
C ASP A 42 -10.49 1.30 -9.56
N ARG A 43 -11.79 1.01 -9.47
CA ARG A 43 -12.61 1.22 -8.27
C ARG A 43 -12.32 0.19 -7.17
N ASP A 44 -12.05 -1.05 -7.55
CA ASP A 44 -11.76 -2.14 -6.61
C ASP A 44 -10.34 -1.97 -6.05
N ALA A 45 -9.38 -1.58 -6.90
CA ALA A 45 -8.05 -1.19 -6.47
C ALA A 45 -8.08 0.03 -5.53
N ALA A 46 -8.86 1.07 -5.87
CA ALA A 46 -9.02 2.25 -5.01
C ALA A 46 -9.60 1.91 -3.64
N HIS A 47 -10.55 0.96 -3.60
CA HIS A 47 -11.11 0.46 -2.34
C HIS A 47 -10.06 -0.26 -1.48
N VAL A 48 -9.28 -1.17 -2.08
CA VAL A 48 -8.20 -1.89 -1.41
C VAL A 48 -7.13 -0.93 -0.89
N VAL A 49 -6.72 0.05 -1.69
CA VAL A 49 -5.70 1.03 -1.28
C VAL A 49 -6.20 1.95 -0.17
N LEU A 50 -7.47 2.38 -0.21
CA LEU A 50 -8.05 3.17 0.89
C LEU A 50 -8.08 2.37 2.19
N ARG A 51 -8.45 1.08 2.15
CA ARG A 51 -8.38 0.19 3.30
C ARG A 51 -6.96 0.15 3.86
N ASP A 52 -5.97 -0.11 3.01
CA ASP A 52 -4.58 -0.25 3.44
C ASP A 52 -4.02 1.04 4.01
N THR A 53 -4.40 2.18 3.43
CA THR A 53 -4.09 3.52 3.96
C THR A 53 -4.57 3.65 5.41
N LEU A 54 -5.81 3.24 5.72
CA LEU A 54 -6.34 3.33 7.09
C LEU A 54 -5.68 2.33 8.05
N ILE A 55 -5.25 1.16 7.57
CA ILE A 55 -4.46 0.21 8.37
C ILE A 55 -3.11 0.82 8.73
N VAL A 56 -2.41 1.38 7.74
CA VAL A 56 -1.10 2.04 7.95
C VAL A 56 -1.27 3.24 8.88
N ALA A 57 -2.28 4.08 8.64
CA ALA A 57 -2.57 5.23 9.48
C ALA A 57 -2.81 4.81 10.94
N ARG A 58 -3.52 3.71 11.17
CA ARG A 58 -3.69 3.19 12.53
C ARG A 58 -2.37 2.78 13.16
N ALA A 59 -1.64 1.89 12.49
CA ALA A 59 -0.40 1.31 13.01
C ALA A 59 0.68 2.36 13.31
N HIS A 60 0.69 3.45 12.53
CA HIS A 60 1.74 4.48 12.59
C HIS A 60 1.25 5.84 13.08
N SER A 61 0.02 5.94 13.60
CA SER A 61 -0.58 7.18 14.14
C SER A 61 0.26 7.86 15.23
N VAL A 62 1.08 7.10 15.96
CA VAL A 62 2.00 7.63 16.98
C VAL A 62 3.18 8.41 16.39
N ARG A 63 3.46 8.24 15.09
CA ARG A 63 4.59 8.91 14.41
C ARG A 63 4.28 10.34 14.00
N LEU A 64 3.02 10.66 13.71
CA LEU A 64 2.62 11.99 13.26
C LEU A 64 2.83 13.01 14.39
N VAL A 65 3.77 13.94 14.22
CA VAL A 65 4.14 14.89 15.28
C VAL A 65 3.10 15.99 15.47
N ASP A 66 2.62 16.54 14.35
CA ASP A 66 1.65 17.65 14.31
C ASP A 66 0.23 17.12 14.08
N ASP A 67 -0.64 17.32 15.07
CA ASP A 67 -2.03 16.87 15.02
C ASP A 67 -2.90 17.69 14.05
N GLY A 68 -2.50 18.92 13.71
CA GLY A 68 -3.16 19.76 12.72
C GLY A 68 -2.92 19.34 11.27
N ARG A 69 -2.05 18.33 11.04
CA ARG A 69 -1.68 17.85 9.70
C ARG A 69 -2.22 16.46 9.39
N LEU A 70 -3.26 16.01 10.11
CA LEU A 70 -3.84 14.68 9.90
C LEU A 70 -4.31 14.47 8.46
N GLY A 71 -5.05 15.44 7.89
CA GLY A 71 -5.51 15.35 6.50
C GLY A 71 -4.37 15.20 5.49
N GLU A 72 -3.35 16.07 5.58
CA GLU A 72 -2.15 16.01 4.72
C GLU A 72 -1.42 14.68 4.86
N TRP A 73 -1.28 14.19 6.09
CA TRP A 73 -0.62 12.93 6.39
C TRP A 73 -1.37 11.74 5.78
N LEU A 74 -2.70 11.68 5.91
CA LEU A 74 -3.52 10.65 5.30
C LEU A 74 -3.41 10.64 3.77
N HIS A 75 -3.33 11.82 3.15
CA HIS A 75 -3.08 11.93 1.71
C HIS A 75 -1.72 11.39 1.29
N ALA A 76 -0.65 11.72 2.03
CA ALA A 76 0.68 11.20 1.76
C ALA A 76 0.76 9.66 1.90
N LEU A 77 0.04 9.09 2.87
CA LEU A 77 -0.11 7.64 3.00
C LEU A 77 -0.85 7.04 1.81
N ALA A 78 -1.97 7.65 1.40
CA ALA A 78 -2.73 7.19 0.25
C ALA A 78 -1.91 7.21 -1.04
N GLU A 79 -1.10 8.25 -1.25
CA GLU A 79 -0.17 8.35 -2.37
C GLU A 79 0.85 7.19 -2.34
N THR A 80 1.52 6.98 -1.21
CA THR A 80 2.48 5.88 -1.03
C THR A 80 1.85 4.50 -1.27
N GLU A 81 0.63 4.29 -0.81
CA GLU A 81 -0.09 3.02 -1.01
C GLU A 81 -0.57 2.85 -2.47
N CYS A 82 -0.94 3.93 -3.16
CA CYS A 82 -1.19 3.89 -4.61
C CYS A 82 0.08 3.51 -5.38
N GLU A 83 1.23 4.10 -5.04
CA GLU A 83 2.52 3.77 -5.65
C GLU A 83 2.85 2.29 -5.48
N ARG A 84 2.75 1.78 -4.25
CA ARG A 84 2.95 0.35 -3.96
C ARG A 84 2.02 -0.55 -4.73
N HIS A 85 0.74 -0.18 -4.84
CA HIS A 85 -0.22 -0.99 -5.56
C HIS A 85 0.16 -1.11 -7.04
N ARG A 86 0.59 -0.01 -7.68
CA ARG A 86 1.11 -0.03 -9.05
C ARG A 86 2.34 -0.92 -9.17
N ASP A 87 3.30 -0.80 -8.25
CA ASP A 87 4.52 -1.62 -8.29
C ASP A 87 4.23 -3.12 -8.15
N CYS A 88 3.23 -3.50 -7.33
CA CYS A 88 2.77 -4.88 -7.20
C CYS A 88 2.06 -5.38 -8.46
N VAL A 89 1.16 -4.60 -9.05
CA VAL A 89 0.43 -4.96 -10.28
C VAL A 89 1.37 -5.05 -11.50
N TRP A 90 2.44 -4.26 -11.55
CA TRP A 90 3.44 -4.36 -12.62
C TRP A 90 4.47 -5.50 -12.43
N GLY A 91 4.49 -6.13 -11.24
CA GLY A 91 5.37 -7.27 -10.93
C GLY A 91 4.75 -8.65 -11.19
N ASP A 92 3.43 -8.73 -11.36
CA ASP A 92 2.67 -9.94 -11.65
C ASP A 92 1.80 -9.72 -12.92
N ARG A 93 1.40 -10.78 -13.63
CA ARG A 93 0.76 -10.71 -14.98
C ARG A 93 -0.61 -9.98 -15.02
N PRO A 94 -1.17 -9.65 -16.22
CA PRO A 94 -2.14 -8.57 -16.37
C PRO A 94 -3.50 -8.90 -15.75
N PRO A 95 -4.29 -7.88 -15.39
CA PRO A 95 -5.56 -8.07 -14.71
C PRO A 95 -6.59 -8.67 -15.67
N GLU A 96 -6.94 -9.93 -15.44
CA GLU A 96 -8.33 -10.33 -15.60
C GLU A 96 -9.09 -9.71 -14.41
N HIS A 97 -10.24 -9.08 -14.64
CA HIS A 97 -11.48 -9.27 -13.89
C HIS A 97 -12.47 -8.11 -14.10
N THR A 98 -13.73 -8.52 -14.15
CA THR A 98 -14.92 -7.83 -14.61
C THR A 98 -15.33 -6.68 -13.68
N VAL A 99 -15.46 -5.48 -14.26
CA VAL A 99 -15.90 -4.25 -13.61
C VAL A 99 -17.35 -4.36 -13.10
N SER A 100 -17.55 -4.30 -11.78
CA SER A 100 -18.88 -4.10 -11.18
C SER A 100 -19.12 -2.62 -10.90
N SER A 101 -19.88 -1.99 -11.79
CA SER A 101 -20.22 -0.56 -11.81
C SER A 101 -21.28 -0.16 -10.76
N ARG A 102 -20.98 -0.32 -9.46
CA ARG A 102 -21.87 0.13 -8.37
C ARG A 102 -21.10 0.67 -7.15
N GLY A 103 -20.08 1.48 -7.41
CA GLY A 103 -18.90 1.54 -6.54
C GLY A 103 -18.78 2.66 -5.52
N ASP A 104 -19.60 3.72 -5.51
CA ASP A 104 -19.36 4.88 -4.60
C ASP A 104 -20.08 4.76 -3.25
N ASP A 105 -21.38 4.43 -3.23
CA ASP A 105 -22.14 4.31 -1.96
C ASP A 105 -21.74 3.10 -1.11
N LEU A 106 -21.11 2.09 -1.72
CA LEU A 106 -20.66 0.88 -1.04
C LEU A 106 -19.24 0.99 -0.48
N VAL A 107 -18.45 2.02 -0.82
CA VAL A 107 -17.06 2.15 -0.36
C VAL A 107 -16.99 2.11 1.16
N ARG A 108 -17.84 2.89 1.84
CA ARG A 108 -17.88 2.94 3.31
C ARG A 108 -18.12 1.55 3.90
N VAL A 109 -19.14 0.84 3.42
CA VAL A 109 -19.50 -0.50 3.91
C VAL A 109 -18.38 -1.50 3.63
N LEU A 110 -17.83 -1.50 2.42
CA LEU A 110 -16.77 -2.42 2.03
C LEU A 110 -15.48 -2.16 2.82
N VAL A 111 -15.10 -0.90 3.05
CA VAL A 111 -13.89 -0.55 3.82
C VAL A 111 -14.11 -0.97 5.27
N LEU A 112 -15.25 -0.62 5.87
CA LEU A 112 -15.54 -0.98 7.25
C LEU A 112 -15.60 -2.49 7.46
N ASN A 113 -16.22 -3.24 6.54
CA ASN A 113 -16.23 -4.71 6.62
C ASN A 113 -14.82 -5.29 6.45
N GLY A 114 -14.03 -4.75 5.51
CA GLY A 114 -12.65 -5.15 5.26
C GLY A 114 -11.64 -4.74 6.35
N MET A 115 -12.07 -4.00 7.38
CA MET A 115 -11.21 -3.50 8.45
C MET A 115 -11.47 -4.16 9.81
N ASN A 116 -12.68 -4.69 10.05
CA ASN A 116 -13.13 -5.04 11.41
C ASN A 116 -13.20 -6.56 11.70
N GLY A 117 -13.05 -7.43 10.70
CA GLY A 117 -13.06 -8.88 10.92
C GLY A 117 -11.80 -9.41 11.62
N PRO A 118 -11.89 -10.40 12.52
CA PRO A 118 -10.72 -11.07 13.12
C PRO A 118 -9.88 -11.84 12.08
N GLU A 119 -10.51 -12.37 11.03
CA GLU A 119 -9.83 -13.04 9.91
C GLU A 119 -8.83 -12.13 9.17
N LEU A 120 -8.95 -10.81 9.35
CA LEU A 120 -8.08 -9.81 8.75
C LEU A 120 -6.89 -9.42 9.65
N ASP A 121 -6.73 -10.02 10.84
CA ASP A 121 -5.59 -9.71 11.73
C ASP A 121 -4.23 -9.91 11.05
N GLY A 122 -4.05 -11.06 10.38
CA GLY A 122 -2.82 -11.35 9.64
C GLY A 122 -2.59 -10.36 8.49
N TYR A 123 -3.66 -9.98 7.79
CA TYR A 123 -3.60 -8.97 6.74
C TYR A 123 -3.20 -7.59 7.28
N ARG A 124 -3.83 -7.15 8.37
CA ARG A 124 -3.52 -5.87 9.03
C ARG A 124 -2.07 -5.84 9.52
N ALA A 125 -1.60 -6.93 10.14
CA ALA A 125 -0.22 -7.05 10.60
C ALA A 125 0.76 -6.95 9.42
N HIS A 126 0.47 -7.63 8.32
CA HIS A 126 1.29 -7.56 7.10
C HIS A 126 1.35 -6.13 6.53
N VAL A 127 0.18 -5.49 6.35
CA VAL A 127 0.10 -4.11 5.83
C VAL A 127 0.80 -3.10 6.77
N ALA A 128 0.64 -3.26 8.09
CA ALA A 128 1.30 -2.42 9.07
C ALA A 128 2.84 -2.51 9.00
N VAL A 129 3.38 -3.73 8.85
CA VAL A 129 4.83 -3.97 8.76
C VAL A 129 5.40 -3.49 7.43
N ARG A 130 4.69 -3.68 6.30
CA ARG A 130 5.19 -3.27 4.98
C ARG A 130 5.16 -1.76 4.75
N ALA A 131 4.55 -0.98 5.65
CA ALA A 131 4.34 0.47 5.54
C ALA A 131 5.60 1.27 5.19
N GLY A 132 6.79 0.74 5.47
CA GLY A 132 8.06 1.33 5.09
C GLY A 132 8.59 2.33 6.12
N ARG A 133 9.40 3.28 5.67
CA ARG A 133 10.03 4.28 6.52
C ARG A 133 9.21 5.56 6.55
N PHE A 134 9.45 6.34 7.58
CA PHE A 134 8.80 7.63 7.81
C PHE A 134 9.87 8.62 8.26
N ASP A 135 9.70 9.89 7.92
CA ASP A 135 10.57 10.97 8.34
C ASP A 135 10.37 11.34 9.82
N ASP A 136 11.11 12.36 10.26
CA ASP A 136 11.07 12.86 11.64
C ASP A 136 9.75 13.56 12.00
N GLN A 137 8.94 13.96 11.00
CA GLN A 137 7.60 14.50 11.20
C GLN A 137 6.51 13.40 11.17
N GLY A 138 6.91 12.17 10.86
CA GLY A 138 6.04 11.03 10.73
C GLY A 138 5.39 10.88 9.37
N PHE A 139 5.82 11.61 8.33
CA PHE A 139 5.34 11.45 6.96
C PHE A 139 6.00 10.24 6.30
N PRO A 140 5.26 9.48 5.47
CA PRO A 140 5.85 8.33 4.78
C PRO A 140 6.96 8.80 3.85
N LEU A 141 8.06 8.07 3.87
CA LEU A 141 9.06 8.12 2.82
C LEU A 141 8.62 7.10 1.78
N GLY A 142 8.57 7.49 0.51
CA GLY A 142 8.25 6.57 -0.60
C GLY A 142 9.10 5.29 -0.56
N PRO A 143 8.71 4.23 -1.28
CA PRO A 143 9.43 2.96 -1.29
C PRO A 143 10.93 3.22 -1.50
N GLY A 144 11.74 2.80 -0.52
CA GLY A 144 13.16 3.18 -0.50
C GLY A 144 13.93 2.57 -1.70
N PRO A 145 15.07 3.14 -2.09
CA PRO A 145 15.89 2.61 -3.19
C PRO A 145 16.25 1.11 -3.05
N CYS A 146 16.36 0.60 -1.82
CA CYS A 146 16.65 -0.82 -1.57
C CYS A 146 15.53 -1.76 -2.01
N ASP A 147 14.26 -1.34 -2.00
CA ASP A 147 13.14 -2.20 -2.40
C ASP A 147 13.00 -2.25 -3.94
N VAL A 148 13.34 -1.15 -4.62
CA VAL A 148 13.32 -1.05 -6.09
C VAL A 148 14.48 -1.83 -6.71
N LEU A 149 15.69 -1.73 -6.13
CA LEU A 149 16.89 -2.43 -6.63
C LEU A 149 16.84 -3.95 -6.41
N ALA A 150 16.21 -4.41 -5.31
CA ALA A 150 15.99 -5.84 -5.09
C ALA A 150 15.03 -6.45 -6.13
N ARG A 151 14.04 -5.67 -6.60
CA ARG A 151 13.06 -6.11 -7.60
C ARG A 151 13.61 -6.11 -9.05
N THR A 152 14.57 -5.23 -9.36
CA THR A 152 15.20 -5.19 -10.70
C THR A 152 16.39 -6.15 -10.86
N SER A 153 17.07 -6.53 -9.76
CA SER A 153 18.34 -7.27 -9.86
C SER A 153 18.21 -8.77 -10.17
N VAL A 154 17.06 -9.40 -9.90
CA VAL A 154 16.92 -10.85 -10.12
C VAL A 154 16.58 -11.19 -11.58
N SER A 155 15.96 -10.28 -12.33
CA SER A 155 15.41 -10.60 -13.66
C SER A 155 16.42 -10.48 -14.82
N VAL A 156 17.42 -9.61 -14.71
CA VAL A 156 18.37 -9.35 -15.83
C VAL A 156 19.64 -10.21 -15.75
N PHE A 157 20.09 -10.58 -14.55
CA PHE A 157 21.35 -11.33 -14.40
C PHE A 157 21.22 -12.82 -14.73
N VAL A 158 20.06 -13.44 -14.51
CA VAL A 158 19.84 -14.87 -14.80
C VAL A 158 20.00 -15.22 -16.29
N PRO A 159 19.40 -14.51 -17.26
CA PRO A 159 19.58 -14.85 -18.68
C PRO A 159 20.99 -14.55 -19.19
N LEU A 160 21.65 -13.50 -18.70
CA LEU A 160 23.02 -13.15 -19.11
C LEU A 160 24.05 -14.19 -18.62
N VAL A 161 23.92 -14.63 -17.36
CA VAL A 161 24.79 -15.67 -16.78
C VAL A 161 24.55 -17.02 -17.46
N LEU A 162 23.30 -17.36 -17.80
CA LEU A 162 22.99 -18.56 -18.59
C LEU A 162 23.54 -18.49 -20.02
N MET A 163 23.48 -17.33 -20.67
CA MET A 163 24.09 -17.14 -22.00
C MET A 163 25.61 -17.27 -21.97
N LEU A 164 26.27 -16.63 -21.01
CA LEU A 164 27.73 -16.67 -20.89
C LEU A 164 28.23 -18.08 -20.52
N SER A 165 27.52 -18.79 -19.65
CA SER A 165 27.85 -20.18 -19.30
C SER A 165 27.63 -21.15 -20.47
N GLY A 166 26.56 -20.98 -21.24
CA GLY A 166 26.33 -21.75 -22.47
C GLY A 166 27.42 -21.52 -23.52
N ALA A 167 27.80 -20.26 -23.76
CA ALA A 167 28.87 -19.92 -24.69
C ALA A 167 30.23 -20.50 -24.27
N LEU A 168 30.55 -20.44 -22.97
CA LEU A 168 31.79 -20.99 -22.43
C LEU A 168 31.85 -22.52 -22.56
N LEU A 169 30.72 -23.21 -22.34
CA LEU A 169 30.63 -24.66 -22.47
C LEU A 169 30.78 -25.13 -23.92
N VAL A 170 30.22 -24.39 -24.88
CA VAL A 170 30.41 -24.67 -26.32
C VAL A 170 31.88 -24.50 -26.71
N LEU A 171 32.54 -23.44 -26.26
CA LEU A 171 33.97 -23.19 -26.52
C LEU A 171 34.88 -24.28 -25.92
N PHE A 172 34.53 -24.81 -24.74
CA PHE A 172 35.29 -25.89 -24.11
C PHE A 172 35.14 -27.23 -24.87
N LEU A 173 33.97 -27.49 -25.46
CA LEU A 173 33.73 -28.72 -26.22
C LEU A 173 34.30 -28.66 -27.64
N THR A 174 34.46 -27.48 -28.24
CA THR A 174 35.01 -27.31 -29.59
C THR A 174 36.52 -27.04 -29.63
N GLY A 175 37.14 -26.72 -28.49
CA GLY A 175 38.58 -26.48 -28.36
C GLY A 175 39.41 -27.67 -27.88
N ALA A 176 38.83 -28.88 -27.83
CA ALA A 176 39.47 -30.08 -27.29
C ALA A 176 39.99 -31.07 -28.36
N ASP A 177 40.26 -30.59 -29.58
CA ASP A 177 40.97 -31.34 -30.64
C ASP A 177 42.44 -30.91 -30.76
#